data_AF-A0A5J4WBA7-F1
#
_entry.id   AF-A0A5J4WBA7-F1
#
_cell.length_a   1.000
_cell.length_b   1.000
_cell.length_c   1.000
_cell.angle_alpha   90.00
_cell.angle_beta   90.00
_cell.angle_gamma   90.00
#
_symmetry.space_group_name_H-M   'P 1'
#
loop_
_entity.id
_entity.type
_entity.pdbx_description
1 polymer ?
#
loop_
_entity_poly.entity_id
_entity_poly.type
_entity_poly.pdbx_seq_one_letter_code
_entity_poly.pdbx_strand_id
1 'polypeptide(L)'
;KDFDSKLDELRKSRFRLAAEMCSAELRLVTLFEELVLLKDFEEQDEQLSEAFAKCRREKADIARMMIFAQGKMEDKKKALLDNRSKEEEVRSKFNKQFVEFKGQESPYYSKMVKILEHTVKIKSDEESEGDDESSVSTIDPDNLNEDQLGKPPDEEDEYDGSLPQGCDQQLYDDVKKLAEENRPNVEEKAYLERSIRDLTEKTLALSTRMRKAEEALRASDAKVIQAQRQKQQRLNQLSVVVALHAHQIEFMQQIPVNQTDYGTDLPQSKIYGKKNQLQANEQQQIQELKTDKSDKSNKQEEQHNESESEEVNEDVTWALRSDFTDATVCTTGQLNKLFKNIEDAHSEKLKNIDILKERKGELKNQKINLREMRKELQSKQDELRGVQLLMFGQVVDHDNLFKWSASRSTEELRVAVAKEEKQLQQEYVDEADKLVGYRQRLADLTRRNTAELKQLEEGLAEQHEIEKALTMSMSKITADFPSLQPSHKGVTDKMRLEKTLQRQNAEIEALRQEIFVLRRKGGVWHQ
;
A
#
# COMPACT_ATOMS: atom_id res chain seq x y z
N LYS A 1 -29.29 -29.77 60.86
CA LYS A 1 -28.47 -28.55 60.65
C LYS A 1 -27.23 -28.85 59.81
N ASP A 2 -26.24 -29.62 60.30
CA ASP A 2 -25.05 -29.96 59.49
C ASP A 2 -25.35 -30.90 58.31
N PHE A 3 -26.29 -31.84 58.50
CA PHE A 3 -26.72 -32.73 57.43
C PHE A 3 -27.45 -31.97 56.31
N ASP A 4 -28.37 -31.06 56.67
CA ASP A 4 -29.13 -30.26 55.70
C ASP A 4 -28.22 -29.31 54.92
N SER A 5 -27.23 -28.69 55.59
CA SER A 5 -26.22 -27.85 54.93
C SER A 5 -25.38 -28.65 53.92
N LYS A 6 -24.94 -29.86 54.29
CA LYS A 6 -24.21 -30.75 53.38
C LYS A 6 -25.07 -31.21 52.21
N LEU A 7 -26.35 -31.49 52.45
CA LEU A 7 -27.30 -31.86 51.40
C LEU A 7 -27.52 -30.71 50.41
N ASP A 8 -27.63 -29.48 50.89
CA ASP A 8 -27.76 -28.29 50.04
C ASP A 8 -26.47 -27.98 49.26
N GLU A 9 -25.30 -28.18 49.86
CA GLU A 9 -24.01 -28.10 49.16
C GLU A 9 -23.89 -29.14 48.05
N LEU A 10 -24.28 -30.39 48.33
CA LEU A 10 -24.31 -31.45 47.32
C LEU A 10 -25.31 -31.16 46.20
N ARG A 11 -26.48 -30.59 46.51
CA ARG A 11 -27.45 -30.15 45.50
C ARG A 11 -26.88 -29.05 44.61
N LYS A 12 -26.25 -28.02 45.18
CA LYS A 12 -25.59 -26.94 44.41
C LYS A 12 -24.48 -27.50 43.52
N SER A 13 -23.66 -28.40 44.05
CA SER A 13 -22.60 -29.08 43.30
C SER A 13 -23.18 -29.89 42.15
N ARG A 14 -24.25 -30.67 42.38
CA ARG A 14 -24.93 -31.45 41.34
C ARG A 14 -25.47 -30.56 40.21
N PHE A 15 -26.13 -29.45 40.53
CA PHE A 15 -26.64 -28.53 39.52
C PHE A 15 -25.52 -27.86 38.73
N ARG A 16 -24.43 -27.46 39.40
CA ARG A 16 -23.26 -26.89 38.74
C ARG A 16 -22.62 -27.90 37.78
N LEU A 17 -22.35 -29.11 38.25
CA LEU A 17 -21.77 -30.17 37.43
C LEU A 17 -22.66 -30.54 36.25
N ALA A 18 -23.98 -30.59 36.44
CA ALA A 18 -24.92 -30.84 35.35
C ALA A 18 -24.91 -29.73 34.29
N ALA A 19 -24.82 -28.46 34.72
CA ALA A 19 -24.70 -27.32 33.80
C ALA A 19 -23.36 -27.32 33.06
N GLU A 20 -22.26 -27.61 33.75
CA GLU A 20 -20.92 -27.74 33.15
C GLU A 20 -20.86 -28.91 32.15
N MET A 21 -21.47 -30.06 32.49
CA MET A 21 -21.58 -31.23 31.61
C MET A 21 -22.37 -30.89 30.34
N CYS A 22 -23.56 -30.31 30.48
CA CYS A 22 -24.39 -29.90 29.35
C CYS A 22 -23.69 -28.87 28.45
N SER A 23 -23.01 -27.88 29.05
CA SER A 23 -22.19 -26.91 28.32
C SER A 23 -21.03 -27.57 27.57
N ALA A 24 -20.37 -28.56 28.18
CA ALA A 24 -19.31 -29.32 27.54
C ALA A 24 -19.82 -30.20 26.38
N GLU A 25 -20.96 -30.85 26.54
CA GLU A 25 -21.63 -31.63 25.47
C GLU A 25 -22.00 -30.74 24.28
N LEU A 26 -22.61 -29.58 24.53
CA LEU A 26 -22.96 -28.63 23.48
C LEU A 26 -21.73 -28.04 22.79
N ARG A 27 -20.67 -27.74 23.54
CA ARG A 27 -19.40 -27.29 22.96
C ARG A 27 -18.75 -28.38 22.09
N LEU A 28 -18.89 -29.66 22.47
CA LEU A 28 -18.42 -30.78 21.66
C LEU A 28 -19.16 -30.85 20.33
N VAL A 29 -20.47 -30.59 20.32
CA VAL A 29 -21.26 -30.48 19.07
C VAL A 29 -20.73 -29.36 18.19
N THR A 30 -20.53 -28.14 18.73
CA THR A 30 -19.94 -27.03 17.97
C THR A 30 -18.56 -27.37 17.40
N LEU A 31 -17.68 -28.00 18.19
CA LEU A 31 -16.36 -28.44 17.71
C LEU A 31 -16.44 -29.49 16.61
N PHE A 32 -17.45 -30.37 16.66
CA PHE A 32 -17.68 -31.36 15.62
C PHE A 32 -18.17 -30.70 14.33
N GLU A 33 -19.07 -29.73 14.41
CA GLU A 33 -19.52 -28.93 13.27
C GLU A 33 -18.35 -28.14 12.65
N GLU A 34 -17.50 -27.53 13.49
CA GLU A 34 -16.25 -26.88 13.06
C GLU A 34 -15.34 -27.87 12.32
N LEU A 35 -15.15 -29.08 12.86
CA LEU A 35 -14.29 -30.09 12.25
C LEU A 35 -14.80 -30.55 10.88
N VAL A 36 -16.12 -30.76 10.73
CA VAL A 36 -16.72 -31.12 9.44
C VAL A 36 -16.50 -30.00 8.43
N LEU A 37 -16.75 -28.75 8.83
CA LEU A 37 -16.56 -27.59 7.99
C LEU A 37 -15.08 -27.43 7.59
N LEU A 38 -14.14 -27.66 8.50
CA LEU A 38 -12.71 -27.62 8.22
C LEU A 38 -12.27 -28.71 7.24
N LYS A 39 -12.83 -29.92 7.33
CA LYS A 39 -12.57 -31.00 6.37
C LYS A 39 -13.02 -30.66 4.96
N ASP A 40 -14.16 -29.98 4.80
CA ASP A 40 -14.63 -29.55 3.48
C ASP A 40 -13.66 -28.56 2.79
N PHE A 41 -12.88 -27.81 3.57
CA PHE A 41 -11.86 -26.88 3.05
C PHE A 41 -10.47 -27.52 2.89
N GLU A 42 -10.24 -28.73 3.42
CA GLU A 42 -8.90 -29.36 3.46
C GLU A 42 -8.35 -29.58 2.04
N GLU A 43 -9.15 -30.12 1.13
CA GLU A 43 -8.74 -30.35 -0.26
C GLU A 43 -8.42 -29.04 -0.99
N GLN A 44 -9.22 -27.99 -0.78
CA GLN A 44 -9.00 -26.68 -1.39
C GLN A 44 -7.73 -26.01 -0.84
N ASP A 45 -7.50 -26.10 0.48
CA ASP A 45 -6.31 -25.57 1.14
C ASP A 45 -5.03 -26.30 0.67
N GLU A 46 -5.09 -27.63 0.51
CA GLU A 46 -3.99 -28.44 -0.02
C GLU A 46 -3.65 -28.04 -1.46
N GLN A 47 -4.64 -27.97 -2.35
CA GLN A 47 -4.44 -27.54 -3.74
C GLN A 47 -3.85 -26.12 -3.84
N LEU A 48 -4.35 -25.17 -3.04
CA LEU A 48 -3.84 -23.80 -3.03
C LEU A 48 -2.42 -23.73 -2.44
N SER A 49 -2.12 -24.51 -1.41
CA SER A 49 -0.80 -24.61 -0.81
C SER A 49 0.23 -25.19 -1.79
N GLU A 50 -0.13 -26.26 -2.51
CA GLU A 50 0.72 -26.86 -3.55
C GLU A 50 0.97 -25.90 -4.71
N ALA A 51 -0.08 -25.24 -5.21
CA ALA A 51 0.04 -24.25 -6.27
C ALA A 51 0.93 -23.06 -5.85
N PHE A 52 0.76 -22.56 -4.63
CA PHE A 52 1.59 -21.51 -4.07
C PHE A 52 3.05 -21.95 -3.93
N ALA A 53 3.28 -23.17 -3.42
CA ALA A 53 4.62 -23.73 -3.29
C ALA A 53 5.31 -23.90 -4.64
N LYS A 54 4.57 -24.33 -5.67
CA LYS A 54 5.08 -24.45 -7.05
C LYS A 54 5.49 -23.09 -7.61
N CYS A 55 4.60 -22.09 -7.58
CA CYS A 55 4.91 -20.72 -8.04
C CYS A 55 6.11 -20.11 -7.28
N ARG A 56 6.20 -20.36 -5.96
CA ARG A 56 7.31 -19.88 -5.13
C ARG A 56 8.65 -20.55 -5.50
N ARG A 57 8.64 -21.86 -5.78
CA ARG A 57 9.83 -22.60 -6.26
C ARG A 57 10.28 -22.06 -7.61
N GLU A 58 9.36 -21.91 -8.57
CA GLU A 58 9.66 -21.36 -9.90
C GLU A 58 10.29 -19.96 -9.82
N LYS A 59 9.75 -19.08 -8.96
CA LYS A 59 10.35 -17.76 -8.71
C LYS A 59 11.77 -17.88 -8.15
N ALA A 60 11.99 -18.77 -7.19
CA ALA A 60 13.31 -18.98 -6.59
C ALA A 60 14.33 -19.54 -7.59
N ASP A 61 13.90 -20.46 -8.47
CA ASP A 61 14.72 -20.99 -9.57
C ASP A 61 15.15 -19.88 -10.53
N ILE A 62 14.20 -19.06 -11.00
CA ILE A 62 14.51 -17.95 -11.91
C ILE A 62 15.44 -16.93 -11.23
N ALA A 63 15.22 -16.62 -9.94
CA ALA A 63 16.09 -15.72 -9.20
C ALA A 63 17.53 -16.26 -9.08
N ARG A 64 17.70 -17.57 -8.84
CA ARG A 64 19.03 -18.21 -8.85
C ARG A 64 19.70 -18.10 -10.21
N MET A 65 18.97 -18.39 -11.29
CA MET A 65 19.49 -18.27 -12.66
C MET A 65 19.89 -16.82 -12.99
N MET A 66 19.12 -15.83 -12.54
CA MET A 66 19.45 -14.41 -12.73
C MET A 66 20.74 -14.01 -12.00
N ILE A 67 20.90 -14.41 -10.73
CA ILE A 67 22.12 -14.12 -9.96
C ILE A 67 23.34 -14.74 -10.64
N PHE A 68 23.21 -15.99 -11.11
CA PHE A 68 24.28 -16.67 -11.83
C PHE A 68 24.65 -15.98 -13.16
N ALA A 69 23.65 -15.59 -13.96
CA ALA A 69 23.87 -14.87 -15.21
C ALA A 69 24.49 -13.48 -14.99
N GLN A 70 24.07 -12.77 -13.93
CA GLN A 70 24.66 -11.50 -13.52
C GLN A 70 26.11 -11.65 -13.07
N GLY A 71 26.42 -12.66 -12.24
CA GLY A 71 27.79 -12.96 -11.83
C GLY A 71 28.72 -13.23 -13.01
N LYS A 72 28.30 -14.10 -13.95
CA LYS A 72 29.05 -14.35 -15.19
C LYS A 72 29.26 -13.09 -16.02
N MET A 73 28.25 -12.21 -16.09
CA MET A 73 28.35 -10.94 -16.81
C MET A 73 29.33 -9.96 -16.14
N GLU A 74 29.37 -9.92 -14.80
CA GLU A 74 30.34 -9.13 -14.04
C GLU A 74 31.77 -9.63 -14.23
N ASP A 75 31.99 -10.95 -14.19
CA ASP A 75 33.30 -11.56 -14.45
C ASP A 75 33.81 -11.23 -15.85
N LYS A 76 32.94 -11.31 -16.87
CA LYS A 76 33.28 -10.96 -18.26
C LYS A 76 33.55 -9.46 -18.42
N LYS A 77 32.82 -8.58 -17.72
CA LYS A 77 33.10 -7.14 -17.67
C LYS A 77 34.45 -6.84 -17.02
N LYS A 78 34.82 -7.57 -15.98
CA LYS A 78 36.13 -7.42 -15.32
C LYS A 78 37.26 -7.86 -16.25
N ALA A 79 37.12 -8.99 -16.93
CA ALA A 79 38.06 -9.44 -17.96
C ALA A 79 38.19 -8.42 -19.11
N LEU A 80 37.09 -7.77 -19.51
CA LEU A 80 37.10 -6.71 -20.52
C LEU A 80 37.91 -5.48 -20.07
N LEU A 81 37.80 -5.09 -18.79
CA LEU A 81 38.59 -4.00 -18.22
C LEU A 81 40.08 -4.35 -18.17
N ASP A 82 40.42 -5.58 -17.78
CA ASP A 82 41.80 -6.06 -17.76
C ASP A 82 42.39 -6.07 -19.18
N ASN A 83 41.64 -6.55 -20.17
CA ASN A 83 42.04 -6.51 -21.58
C ASN A 83 42.22 -5.06 -22.08
N ARG A 84 41.31 -4.14 -21.74
CA ARG A 84 41.45 -2.72 -22.06
C ARG A 84 42.74 -2.11 -21.48
N SER A 85 43.15 -2.50 -20.28
CA SER A 85 44.41 -2.03 -19.70
C SER A 85 45.63 -2.50 -20.51
N LYS A 86 45.59 -3.72 -21.06
CA LYS A 86 46.64 -4.27 -21.94
C LYS A 86 46.67 -3.52 -23.28
N GLU A 87 45.50 -3.23 -23.87
CA GLU A 87 45.39 -2.40 -25.08
C GLU A 87 45.94 -0.98 -24.84
N GLU A 88 45.66 -0.37 -23.68
CA GLU A 88 46.19 0.94 -23.30
C GLU A 88 47.72 0.92 -23.10
N GLU A 89 48.29 -0.16 -22.57
CA GLU A 89 49.75 -0.33 -22.48
C GLU A 89 50.40 -0.43 -23.87
N VAL A 90 49.78 -1.18 -24.79
CA VAL A 90 50.24 -1.28 -26.18
C VAL A 90 50.12 0.07 -26.90
N ARG A 91 49.00 0.77 -26.73
CA ARG A 91 48.81 2.15 -27.25
C ARG A 91 49.82 3.14 -26.66
N SER A 92 50.21 2.98 -25.40
CA SER A 92 51.24 3.80 -24.75
C SER A 92 52.64 3.53 -25.32
N LYS A 93 52.98 2.25 -25.57
CA LYS A 93 54.22 1.85 -26.27
C LYS A 93 54.26 2.45 -27.68
N PHE A 94 53.17 2.32 -28.44
CA PHE A 94 53.00 2.94 -29.75
C PHE A 94 53.16 4.47 -29.70
N ASN A 95 52.48 5.16 -28.77
CA ASN A 95 52.57 6.62 -28.63
C ASN A 95 53.98 7.09 -28.27
N LYS A 96 54.70 6.38 -27.39
CA LYS A 96 56.10 6.72 -27.05
C LYS A 96 57.01 6.59 -28.27
N GLN A 97 56.93 5.49 -29.01
CA GLN A 97 57.70 5.28 -30.24
C GLN A 97 57.33 6.32 -31.31
N PHE A 98 56.05 6.66 -31.46
CA PHE A 98 55.60 7.66 -32.42
C PHE A 98 56.10 9.07 -32.09
N VAL A 99 56.10 9.45 -30.80
CA VAL A 99 56.61 10.74 -30.33
C VAL A 99 58.13 10.85 -30.49
N GLU A 100 58.88 9.77 -30.25
CA GLU A 100 60.34 9.72 -30.49
C GLU A 100 60.70 9.95 -31.97
N PHE A 101 59.87 9.47 -32.91
CA PHE A 101 60.18 9.55 -34.34
C PHE A 101 59.73 10.86 -35.02
N LYS A 102 58.57 11.47 -34.69
CA LYS A 102 57.99 12.56 -35.55
C LYS A 102 57.32 13.77 -34.91
N GLY A 103 57.40 14.02 -33.60
CA GLY A 103 56.98 15.33 -33.02
C GLY A 103 55.53 15.77 -33.35
N GLN A 104 54.58 15.31 -32.53
CA GLN A 104 53.18 15.75 -32.31
C GLN A 104 52.19 16.07 -33.45
N GLU A 105 52.55 16.39 -34.71
CA GLU A 105 51.55 16.72 -35.75
C GLU A 105 51.86 16.06 -37.11
N SER A 106 51.70 14.74 -37.16
CA SER A 106 51.82 13.97 -38.40
C SER A 106 50.44 13.56 -38.92
N PRO A 107 50.09 13.84 -40.20
CA PRO A 107 48.81 13.46 -40.81
C PRO A 107 48.61 11.93 -40.92
N TYR A 108 49.63 11.14 -40.59
CA TYR A 108 49.62 9.68 -40.65
C TYR A 108 49.26 9.00 -39.32
N TYR A 109 49.19 9.74 -38.20
CA TYR A 109 48.89 9.16 -36.88
C TYR A 109 47.55 8.41 -36.85
N SER A 110 46.49 9.01 -37.40
CA SER A 110 45.16 8.39 -37.45
C SER A 110 45.14 7.11 -38.29
N LYS A 111 45.94 7.05 -39.36
CA LYS A 111 46.12 5.84 -40.19
C LYS A 111 46.91 4.75 -39.46
N MET A 112 47.95 5.11 -38.70
CA MET A 112 48.75 4.15 -37.91
C MET A 112 47.98 3.57 -36.71
N VAL A 113 47.16 4.39 -36.04
CA VAL A 113 46.25 3.93 -34.99
C VAL A 113 45.21 2.96 -35.57
N LYS A 114 44.64 3.25 -36.75
CA LYS A 114 43.76 2.32 -37.45
C LYS A 114 44.47 1.01 -37.81
N ILE A 115 45.73 1.00 -38.21
CA ILE A 115 46.49 -0.26 -38.46
C ILE A 115 46.70 -1.05 -37.16
N LEU A 116 46.98 -0.37 -36.05
CA LEU A 116 47.15 -0.98 -34.72
C LEU A 116 45.84 -1.61 -34.19
N GLU A 117 44.70 -1.03 -34.56
CA GLU A 117 43.37 -1.47 -34.15
C GLU A 117 42.72 -2.44 -35.16
N HIS A 118 43.13 -2.37 -36.43
CA HIS A 118 42.49 -3.02 -37.55
C HIS A 118 43.53 -3.85 -38.31
N THR A 119 43.72 -5.11 -37.91
CA THR A 119 44.40 -6.08 -38.76
C THR A 119 43.68 -7.43 -38.79
N VAL A 120 43.00 -7.62 -39.94
CA VAL A 120 42.64 -8.87 -40.63
C VAL A 120 41.48 -9.68 -40.04
N LYS A 121 40.32 -9.59 -40.73
CA LYS A 121 39.27 -10.62 -40.76
C LYS A 121 39.91 -12.01 -40.89
N ILE A 122 39.92 -12.80 -39.82
CA ILE A 122 40.11 -14.24 -39.91
C ILE A 122 38.77 -14.81 -40.38
N LYS A 123 38.80 -15.54 -41.50
CA LYS A 123 37.71 -16.45 -41.89
C LYS A 123 37.47 -17.40 -40.72
N SER A 124 36.23 -17.44 -40.25
CA SER A 124 35.79 -18.40 -39.24
C SER A 124 36.09 -19.82 -39.72
N ASP A 125 37.14 -20.44 -39.19
CA ASP A 125 37.24 -21.88 -39.17
C ASP A 125 36.38 -22.38 -38.01
N GLU A 126 35.39 -23.19 -38.39
CA GLU A 126 34.55 -23.96 -37.49
C GLU A 126 35.41 -25.03 -36.82
N GLU A 127 35.92 -24.77 -35.62
CA GLU A 127 36.34 -25.83 -34.72
C GLU A 127 35.60 -25.73 -33.38
N SER A 128 34.58 -26.60 -33.33
CA SER A 128 33.98 -27.23 -32.16
C SER A 128 34.89 -27.32 -30.93
N GLU A 129 34.48 -26.71 -29.83
CA GLU A 129 34.60 -27.32 -28.51
C GLU A 129 33.24 -27.28 -27.81
N GLY A 130 32.77 -28.48 -27.45
CA GLY A 130 31.47 -28.70 -26.84
C GLY A 130 31.44 -28.22 -25.40
N ASP A 131 30.40 -27.45 -25.08
CA ASP A 131 29.91 -27.33 -23.71
C ASP A 131 28.47 -27.84 -23.70
N ASP A 132 28.32 -29.01 -23.09
CA ASP A 132 27.08 -29.76 -22.92
C ASP A 132 26.20 -29.06 -21.88
N GLU A 133 25.26 -28.22 -22.33
CA GLU A 133 24.21 -27.67 -21.46
C GLU A 133 22.86 -27.75 -22.18
N SER A 134 22.23 -28.91 -21.99
CA SER A 134 20.82 -29.05 -21.60
C SER A 134 19.76 -28.29 -22.42
N SER A 135 19.05 -29.08 -23.24
CA SER A 135 17.79 -28.78 -23.88
C SER A 135 16.76 -28.10 -22.95
N VAL A 136 16.35 -26.87 -23.29
CA VAL A 136 14.94 -26.45 -23.20
C VAL A 136 14.57 -25.68 -24.46
N SER A 137 13.81 -26.35 -25.31
CA SER A 137 13.12 -25.77 -26.46
C SER A 137 11.90 -24.96 -26.05
N THR A 138 11.49 -24.11 -27.00
CA THR A 138 10.22 -23.37 -27.11
C THR A 138 10.20 -22.02 -26.38
N ILE A 139 10.88 -21.05 -26.99
CA ILE A 139 10.62 -19.62 -26.77
C ILE A 139 9.74 -19.15 -27.93
N ASP A 140 8.53 -18.72 -27.58
CA ASP A 140 7.60 -18.05 -28.48
C ASP A 140 8.09 -16.60 -28.67
N PRO A 141 8.50 -16.19 -29.90
CA PRO A 141 9.21 -14.94 -30.14
C PRO A 141 8.28 -13.75 -30.41
N ASP A 142 7.02 -13.81 -29.97
CA ASP A 142 6.09 -12.71 -30.19
C ASP A 142 6.28 -11.61 -29.13
N ASN A 143 7.06 -10.60 -29.55
CA ASN A 143 7.10 -9.20 -29.10
C ASN A 143 8.51 -8.68 -28.72
N LEU A 144 9.54 -9.11 -29.45
CA LEU A 144 10.74 -8.29 -29.58
C LEU A 144 10.52 -7.34 -30.77
N ASN A 145 10.29 -6.08 -30.45
CA ASN A 145 10.26 -5.02 -31.44
C ASN A 145 11.69 -4.90 -32.02
N GLU A 146 11.91 -5.56 -33.15
CA GLU A 146 13.21 -5.75 -33.82
C GLU A 146 13.80 -4.44 -34.39
N ASP A 147 13.10 -3.32 -34.23
CA ASP A 147 13.38 -2.07 -34.96
C ASP A 147 14.27 -1.07 -34.18
N GLN A 148 15.01 -1.52 -33.15
CA GLN A 148 15.87 -0.62 -32.34
C GLN A 148 17.28 -1.12 -32.04
N LEU A 149 17.75 -2.19 -32.67
CA LEU A 149 19.19 -2.42 -32.74
C LEU A 149 19.70 -1.86 -34.07
N GLY A 150 20.19 -0.62 -34.00
CA GLY A 150 21.01 -0.04 -35.06
C GLY A 150 22.08 -1.06 -35.43
N LYS A 151 22.01 -1.57 -36.66
CA LYS A 151 23.09 -2.34 -37.26
C LYS A 151 24.38 -1.54 -37.05
N PRO A 152 25.47 -2.15 -36.57
CA PRO A 152 26.76 -1.47 -36.57
C PRO A 152 27.02 -1.01 -38.02
N PRO A 153 27.53 0.21 -38.22
CA PRO A 153 27.81 0.69 -39.56
C PRO A 153 28.87 -0.22 -40.18
N ASP A 154 28.46 -1.02 -41.17
CA ASP A 154 29.35 -1.67 -42.13
C ASP A 154 29.98 -0.58 -43.00
N GLU A 155 30.95 0.14 -42.44
CA GLU A 155 31.97 0.81 -43.23
C GLU A 155 33.11 -0.20 -43.42
N GLU A 156 32.92 -1.10 -44.39
CA GLU A 156 34.02 -1.89 -44.95
C GLU A 156 34.95 -0.96 -45.76
N ASP A 157 35.74 -0.16 -45.06
CA ASP A 157 36.96 0.40 -45.63
C ASP A 157 37.98 -0.74 -45.70
N GLU A 158 38.02 -1.41 -46.86
CA GLU A 158 39.06 -2.36 -47.24
C GLU A 158 40.41 -1.65 -47.23
N TYR A 159 41.11 -1.74 -46.10
CA TYR A 159 42.42 -1.14 -45.90
C TYR A 159 43.48 -1.97 -46.64
N ASP A 160 43.73 -1.62 -47.90
CA ASP A 160 44.90 -2.08 -48.65
C ASP A 160 46.15 -1.64 -47.88
N GLY A 161 46.97 -2.58 -47.41
CA GLY A 161 48.15 -2.38 -46.57
C GLY A 161 49.32 -1.63 -47.22
N SER A 162 49.00 -0.66 -48.08
CA SER A 162 49.90 0.24 -48.78
C SER A 162 50.55 1.23 -47.81
N LEU A 163 51.89 1.33 -47.91
CA LEU A 163 52.71 2.28 -47.15
C LEU A 163 52.20 3.72 -47.39
N PRO A 164 51.80 4.48 -46.36
CA PRO A 164 51.45 5.88 -46.53
C PRO A 164 52.64 6.65 -47.11
N GLN A 165 52.45 7.33 -48.25
CA GLN A 165 53.52 8.09 -48.92
C GLN A 165 54.13 9.12 -47.95
N GLY A 166 55.40 8.93 -47.57
CA GLY A 166 56.12 9.78 -46.63
C GLY A 166 56.32 9.22 -45.21
N CYS A 167 55.96 7.95 -44.96
CA CYS A 167 56.27 7.24 -43.72
C CYS A 167 57.64 6.55 -43.79
N ASP A 168 58.42 6.63 -42.70
CA ASP A 168 59.66 5.87 -42.58
C ASP A 168 59.34 4.38 -42.48
N GLN A 169 60.02 3.56 -43.29
CA GLN A 169 59.84 2.11 -43.37
C GLN A 169 59.99 1.43 -41.99
N GLN A 170 60.91 1.95 -41.15
CA GLN A 170 61.17 1.43 -39.80
C GLN A 170 59.98 1.66 -38.85
N LEU A 171 59.36 2.84 -38.88
CA LEU A 171 58.18 3.13 -38.07
C LEU A 171 57.00 2.24 -38.51
N TYR A 172 56.84 1.99 -39.80
CA TYR A 172 55.80 1.11 -40.31
C TYR A 172 56.00 -0.35 -39.88
N ASP A 173 57.23 -0.87 -39.95
CA ASP A 173 57.56 -2.23 -39.54
C ASP A 173 57.40 -2.43 -38.02
N ASP A 174 57.72 -1.41 -37.21
CA ASP A 174 57.56 -1.47 -35.76
C ASP A 174 56.08 -1.35 -35.32
N VAL A 175 55.28 -0.55 -36.02
CA VAL A 175 53.82 -0.49 -35.84
C VAL A 175 53.15 -1.81 -36.22
N LYS A 176 53.65 -2.48 -37.26
CA LYS A 176 53.15 -3.80 -37.66
C LYS A 176 53.48 -4.89 -36.64
N LYS A 177 54.68 -4.90 -36.06
CA LYS A 177 55.03 -5.81 -34.96
C LYS A 177 54.16 -5.57 -33.72
N LEU A 178 53.94 -4.30 -33.35
CA LEU A 178 53.03 -3.97 -32.25
C LEU A 178 51.58 -4.37 -32.54
N ALA A 179 51.14 -4.29 -33.80
CA ALA A 179 49.83 -4.77 -34.21
C ALA A 179 49.73 -6.31 -34.12
N GLU A 180 50.78 -7.05 -34.52
CA GLU A 180 50.86 -8.50 -34.35
C GLU A 180 50.83 -8.92 -32.88
N GLU A 181 51.52 -8.18 -32.00
CA GLU A 181 51.48 -8.39 -30.54
C GLU A 181 50.11 -8.02 -29.91
N ASN A 182 49.38 -7.06 -30.50
CA ASN A 182 48.07 -6.62 -29.98
C ASN A 182 46.88 -7.46 -30.47
N ARG A 183 47.03 -8.19 -31.58
CA ARG A 183 46.00 -9.03 -32.19
C ARG A 183 45.22 -9.91 -31.20
N PRO A 184 45.86 -10.71 -30.32
CA PRO A 184 45.11 -11.55 -29.37
C PRO A 184 44.25 -10.74 -28.39
N ASN A 185 44.66 -9.51 -28.04
CA ASN A 185 43.87 -8.64 -27.17
C ASN A 185 42.60 -8.15 -27.89
N VAL A 186 42.71 -7.78 -29.17
CA VAL A 186 41.57 -7.33 -30.00
C VAL A 186 40.56 -8.46 -30.21
N GLU A 187 41.04 -9.69 -30.47
CA GLU A 187 40.19 -10.88 -30.61
C GLU A 187 39.50 -11.26 -29.29
N GLU A 188 40.24 -11.25 -28.17
CA GLU A 188 39.69 -11.51 -26.83
C GLU A 188 38.63 -10.46 -26.45
N LYS A 189 38.86 -9.18 -26.76
CA LYS A 189 37.88 -8.11 -26.55
C LYS A 189 36.60 -8.32 -27.34
N ALA A 190 36.69 -8.63 -28.64
CA ALA A 190 35.52 -8.89 -29.47
C ALA A 190 34.71 -10.10 -28.96
N TYR A 191 35.40 -11.15 -28.50
CA TYR A 191 34.77 -12.32 -27.86
C TYR A 191 34.07 -11.95 -26.54
N LEU A 192 34.74 -11.19 -25.66
CA LEU A 192 34.16 -10.73 -24.39
C LEU A 192 32.94 -9.83 -24.63
N GLU A 193 33.01 -8.89 -25.58
CA GLU A 193 31.88 -8.02 -25.96
C GLU A 193 30.70 -8.81 -26.54
N ARG A 194 30.95 -9.85 -27.35
CA ARG A 194 29.90 -10.76 -27.84
C ARG A 194 29.28 -11.56 -26.70
N SER A 195 30.10 -12.17 -25.83
CA SER A 195 29.63 -12.94 -24.68
C SER A 195 28.84 -12.07 -23.68
N ILE A 196 29.24 -10.82 -23.46
CA ILE A 196 28.48 -9.86 -22.65
C ILE A 196 27.12 -9.56 -23.30
N ARG A 197 27.07 -9.33 -24.61
CA ARG A 197 25.80 -9.12 -25.33
C ARG A 197 24.86 -10.31 -25.16
N ASP A 198 25.33 -11.53 -25.40
CA ASP A 198 24.52 -12.75 -25.25
C ASP A 198 24.04 -12.93 -23.80
N LEU A 199 24.87 -12.64 -22.80
CA LEU A 199 24.49 -12.69 -21.39
C LEU A 199 23.48 -11.59 -21.02
N THR A 200 23.58 -10.39 -21.62
CA THR A 200 22.60 -9.32 -21.40
C THR A 200 21.22 -9.69 -21.97
N GLU A 201 21.17 -10.31 -23.14
CA GLU A 201 19.92 -10.80 -23.72
C GLU A 201 19.29 -11.90 -22.87
N LYS A 202 20.08 -12.90 -22.45
CA LYS A 202 19.64 -13.95 -21.52
C LYS A 202 19.14 -13.37 -20.18
N THR A 203 19.80 -12.35 -19.65
CA THR A 203 19.39 -11.69 -18.40
C THR A 203 18.07 -10.92 -18.57
N LEU A 204 17.86 -10.28 -19.72
CA LEU A 204 16.62 -9.58 -20.03
C LEU A 204 15.46 -10.57 -20.19
N ALA A 205 15.67 -11.69 -20.89
CA ALA A 205 14.70 -12.77 -20.99
C ALA A 205 14.32 -13.34 -19.61
N LEU A 206 15.31 -13.65 -18.76
CA LEU A 206 15.07 -14.10 -17.38
C LEU A 206 14.33 -13.05 -16.54
N SER A 207 14.63 -11.76 -16.72
CA SER A 207 13.93 -10.66 -16.05
C SER A 207 12.44 -10.59 -16.41
N THR A 208 12.10 -10.75 -17.70
CA THR A 208 10.68 -10.80 -18.11
C THR A 208 9.96 -12.03 -17.53
N ARG A 209 10.64 -13.19 -17.48
CA ARG A 209 10.11 -14.41 -16.88
C ARG A 209 9.92 -14.26 -15.37
N MET A 210 10.85 -13.58 -14.69
CA MET A 210 10.74 -13.24 -13.27
C MET A 210 9.49 -12.39 -13.02
N ARG A 211 9.24 -11.36 -13.82
CA ARG A 211 8.02 -10.53 -13.69
C ARG A 211 6.74 -11.36 -13.82
N LYS A 212 6.66 -12.25 -14.82
CA LYS A 212 5.50 -13.15 -15.00
C LYS A 212 5.33 -14.10 -13.79
N ALA A 213 6.42 -14.65 -13.27
CA ALA A 213 6.39 -15.50 -12.08
C ALA A 213 5.96 -14.74 -10.81
N GLU A 214 6.36 -13.48 -10.67
CA GLU A 214 5.90 -12.61 -9.57
C GLU A 214 4.41 -12.27 -9.65
N GLU A 215 3.90 -12.01 -10.85
CA GLU A 215 2.48 -11.80 -11.09
C GLU A 215 1.66 -13.06 -10.77
N ALA A 216 2.15 -14.23 -11.19
CA ALA A 216 1.53 -15.52 -10.88
C ALA A 216 1.54 -15.81 -9.36
N LEU A 217 2.64 -15.51 -8.66
CA LEU A 217 2.74 -15.67 -7.21
C LEU A 217 1.75 -14.76 -6.49
N ARG A 218 1.69 -13.47 -6.86
CA ARG A 218 0.71 -12.51 -6.30
C ARG A 218 -0.73 -12.96 -6.54
N ALA A 219 -1.04 -13.49 -7.72
CA ALA A 219 -2.36 -14.02 -8.03
C ALA A 219 -2.69 -15.25 -7.17
N SER A 220 -1.73 -16.13 -6.91
CA SER A 220 -1.88 -17.28 -6.02
C SER A 220 -2.07 -16.85 -4.56
N ASP A 221 -1.29 -15.88 -4.08
CA ASP A 221 -1.44 -15.30 -2.73
C ASP A 221 -2.84 -14.71 -2.53
N ALA A 222 -3.34 -13.97 -3.52
CA ALA A 222 -4.68 -13.39 -3.46
C ALA A 222 -5.76 -14.48 -3.34
N LYS A 223 -5.62 -15.61 -4.04
CA LYS A 223 -6.54 -16.76 -3.92
C LYS A 223 -6.47 -17.40 -2.54
N VAL A 224 -5.28 -17.58 -1.96
CA VAL A 224 -5.11 -18.10 -0.59
C VAL A 224 -5.80 -17.19 0.43
N ILE A 225 -5.61 -15.86 0.31
CA ILE A 225 -6.28 -14.89 1.19
C ILE A 225 -7.80 -14.95 1.04
N GLN A 226 -8.29 -15.08 -0.19
CA GLN A 226 -9.72 -15.20 -0.47
C GLN A 226 -10.30 -16.48 0.15
N ALA A 227 -9.63 -17.62 0.00
CA ALA A 227 -10.04 -18.90 0.59
C ALA A 227 -10.05 -18.81 2.12
N GLN A 228 -9.00 -18.26 2.73
CA GLN A 228 -8.95 -18.07 4.19
C GLN A 228 -10.06 -17.14 4.69
N ARG A 229 -10.41 -16.10 3.93
CA ARG A 229 -11.53 -15.21 4.26
C ARG A 229 -12.87 -15.94 4.18
N GLN A 230 -13.08 -16.79 3.18
CA GLN A 230 -14.29 -17.61 3.05
C GLN A 230 -14.39 -18.62 4.19
N LYS A 231 -13.29 -19.27 4.55
CA LYS A 231 -13.19 -20.17 5.71
C LYS A 231 -13.58 -19.46 7.01
N GLN A 232 -13.04 -18.26 7.25
CA GLN A 232 -13.42 -17.46 8.42
C GLN A 232 -14.89 -17.04 8.39
N GLN A 233 -15.44 -16.66 7.23
CA GLN A 233 -16.85 -16.30 7.09
C GLN A 233 -17.77 -17.49 7.39
N ARG A 234 -17.39 -18.69 6.95
CA ARG A 234 -18.15 -19.92 7.22
C ARG A 234 -18.05 -20.36 8.67
N LEU A 235 -16.86 -20.29 9.29
CA LEU A 235 -16.68 -20.54 10.73
C LEU A 235 -17.49 -19.55 11.58
N ASN A 236 -17.56 -18.28 11.19
CA ASN A 236 -18.33 -17.27 11.91
C ASN A 236 -19.85 -17.45 11.82
N GLN A 237 -20.35 -18.35 10.97
CA GLN A 237 -21.78 -18.70 10.90
C GLN A 237 -22.17 -19.78 11.90
N LEU A 238 -21.20 -20.46 12.51
CA LEU A 238 -21.45 -21.51 13.48
C LEU A 238 -21.99 -20.91 14.78
N SER A 239 -23.02 -21.55 15.33
CA SER A 239 -23.62 -21.14 16.58
C SER A 239 -22.71 -21.50 17.76
N VAL A 240 -22.34 -20.49 18.56
CA VAL A 240 -21.57 -20.69 19.78
C VAL A 240 -22.51 -20.75 20.97
N VAL A 241 -22.33 -21.76 21.81
CA VAL A 241 -23.10 -21.91 23.05
C VAL A 241 -22.46 -21.06 24.16
N VAL A 242 -23.27 -20.20 24.78
CA VAL A 242 -22.87 -19.35 25.90
C VAL A 242 -23.77 -19.64 27.09
N ALA A 243 -23.17 -20.05 28.21
CA ALA A 243 -23.88 -20.19 29.47
C ALA A 243 -24.03 -18.81 30.12
N LEU A 244 -25.28 -18.36 30.31
CA LEU A 244 -25.61 -17.12 30.98
C LEU A 244 -26.20 -17.41 32.37
N HIS A 245 -25.84 -16.61 33.35
CA HIS A 245 -26.51 -16.60 34.64
C HIS A 245 -27.80 -15.77 34.51
N ALA A 246 -28.83 -16.10 35.30
CA ALA A 246 -30.10 -15.39 35.26
C ALA A 246 -29.96 -13.86 35.47
N HIS A 247 -29.00 -13.41 36.28
CA HIS A 247 -28.73 -11.98 36.51
C HIS A 247 -28.08 -11.26 35.31
N GLN A 248 -27.63 -12.00 34.29
CA GLN A 248 -27.03 -11.46 33.07
C GLN A 248 -28.08 -11.25 31.95
N ILE A 249 -29.33 -11.63 32.19
CA ILE A 249 -30.44 -11.50 31.23
C ILE A 249 -31.27 -10.26 31.62
N GLU A 250 -31.18 -9.22 30.80
CA GLU A 250 -32.01 -8.02 30.94
C GLU A 250 -33.09 -8.01 29.85
N PHE A 251 -34.34 -7.84 30.25
CA PHE A 251 -35.46 -7.75 29.32
C PHE A 251 -35.74 -6.28 28.96
N MET A 252 -35.49 -5.90 27.72
CA MET A 252 -35.92 -4.60 27.21
C MET A 252 -37.39 -4.69 26.80
N GLN A 253 -38.28 -4.36 27.73
CA GLN A 253 -39.71 -4.28 27.45
C GLN A 253 -39.96 -3.07 26.53
N GLN A 254 -40.50 -3.30 25.34
CA GLN A 254 -41.09 -2.22 24.56
C GLN A 254 -42.31 -1.74 25.34
N ILE A 255 -42.20 -0.59 26.02
CA ILE A 255 -43.37 0.06 26.61
C ILE A 255 -44.21 0.59 25.42
N PRO A 256 -45.42 0.07 25.19
CA PRO A 256 -46.30 0.64 24.16
C PRO A 256 -46.64 2.09 24.54
N VAL A 257 -46.55 2.98 23.54
CA VAL A 257 -46.53 4.46 23.66
C VAL A 257 -47.86 5.07 24.16
N ASN A 258 -48.84 4.29 24.62
CA ASN A 258 -50.17 4.79 24.94
C ASN A 258 -50.55 4.59 26.41
N GLN A 259 -49.69 4.99 27.34
CA GLN A 259 -50.06 5.24 28.75
C GLN A 259 -48.88 5.89 29.48
N THR A 260 -48.76 7.22 29.39
CA THR A 260 -47.96 7.99 30.35
C THR A 260 -48.93 8.68 31.28
N ASP A 261 -49.25 8.02 32.39
CA ASP A 261 -49.92 8.69 33.51
C ASP A 261 -49.51 8.11 34.85
N TYR A 262 -48.23 7.79 35.04
CA TYR A 262 -47.66 7.71 36.39
C TYR A 262 -46.25 8.30 36.40
N GLY A 263 -46.12 9.40 37.15
CA GLY A 263 -44.83 10.00 37.45
C GLY A 263 -43.97 9.03 38.25
N THR A 264 -42.77 8.77 37.75
CA THR A 264 -41.62 8.40 38.58
C THR A 264 -40.35 8.89 37.89
N ASP A 265 -39.59 9.66 38.64
CA ASP A 265 -38.38 10.35 38.22
C ASP A 265 -37.28 9.38 37.77
N LEU A 266 -37.05 9.25 36.45
CA LEU A 266 -35.82 8.70 35.89
C LEU A 266 -35.29 9.60 34.74
N PRO A 267 -33.99 9.95 34.70
CA PRO A 267 -33.43 10.96 33.78
C PRO A 267 -33.33 10.53 32.30
N GLN A 268 -34.00 9.44 31.89
CA GLN A 268 -34.03 8.95 30.50
C GLN A 268 -35.25 9.43 29.69
N SER A 269 -36.25 10.06 30.31
CA SER A 269 -37.45 10.57 29.63
C SER A 269 -37.19 11.80 28.71
N LYS A 270 -36.10 12.54 28.95
CA LYS A 270 -35.79 13.76 28.17
C LYS A 270 -35.25 13.50 26.76
N ILE A 271 -34.72 12.31 26.48
CA ILE A 271 -34.13 11.97 25.16
C ILE A 271 -35.23 11.52 24.19
N TYR A 272 -36.21 10.76 24.67
CA TYR A 272 -37.30 10.23 23.84
C TYR A 272 -38.40 11.27 23.57
N GLY A 273 -38.65 12.21 24.49
CA GLY A 273 -39.58 13.33 24.24
C GLY A 273 -39.14 14.24 23.09
N LYS A 274 -37.83 14.46 22.90
CA LYS A 274 -37.28 15.26 21.80
C LYS A 274 -37.32 14.54 20.45
N LYS A 275 -37.12 13.22 20.43
CA LYS A 275 -37.23 12.41 19.21
C LYS A 275 -38.64 12.46 18.62
N ASN A 276 -39.66 12.40 19.48
CA ASN A 276 -41.06 12.45 19.06
C ASN A 276 -41.49 13.85 18.62
N GLN A 277 -40.98 14.93 19.25
CA GLN A 277 -41.21 16.31 18.77
C GLN A 277 -40.52 16.58 17.42
N LEU A 278 -39.30 16.05 17.21
CA LEU A 278 -38.59 16.20 15.93
C LEU A 278 -39.22 15.36 14.82
N GLN A 279 -39.70 14.15 15.11
CA GLN A 279 -40.44 13.35 14.12
C GLN A 279 -41.82 13.94 13.82
N ALA A 280 -42.52 14.50 14.81
CA ALA A 280 -43.76 15.22 14.58
C ALA A 280 -43.53 16.50 13.74
N ASN A 281 -42.47 17.26 14.03
CA ASN A 281 -42.10 18.44 13.26
C ASN A 281 -41.60 18.08 11.84
N GLU A 282 -40.86 16.98 11.66
CA GLU A 282 -40.46 16.49 10.34
C GLU A 282 -41.66 15.97 9.55
N GLN A 283 -42.60 15.27 10.18
CA GLN A 283 -43.83 14.82 9.52
C GLN A 283 -44.75 16.00 9.17
N GLN A 284 -44.83 17.02 10.02
CA GLN A 284 -45.53 18.28 9.73
C GLN A 284 -44.85 19.05 8.60
N GLN A 285 -43.51 19.16 8.57
CA GLN A 285 -42.78 19.77 7.44
C GLN A 285 -42.93 18.96 6.14
N ILE A 286 -42.98 17.63 6.22
CA ILE A 286 -43.22 16.77 5.05
C ILE A 286 -44.67 16.87 4.59
N GLN A 287 -45.63 17.09 5.49
CA GLN A 287 -47.02 17.39 5.14
C GLN A 287 -47.15 18.78 4.52
N GLU A 288 -46.54 19.82 5.09
CA GLU A 288 -46.51 21.19 4.53
C GLU A 288 -45.86 21.22 3.13
N LEU A 289 -44.76 20.49 2.93
CA LEU A 289 -44.11 20.33 1.62
C LEU A 289 -44.91 19.46 0.63
N LYS A 290 -45.87 18.66 1.11
CA LYS A 290 -46.81 17.89 0.28
C LYS A 290 -48.09 18.67 -0.01
N THR A 291 -48.54 19.55 0.89
CA THR A 291 -49.72 20.42 0.70
C THR A 291 -49.41 21.62 -0.20
N ASP A 292 -48.15 22.08 -0.27
CA ASP A 292 -47.70 23.08 -1.27
C ASP A 292 -47.75 22.56 -2.74
N LYS A 293 -48.16 21.31 -2.97
CA LYS A 293 -48.41 20.75 -4.31
C LYS A 293 -49.85 20.28 -4.53
N SER A 294 -50.75 20.43 -3.57
CA SER A 294 -52.15 20.05 -3.76
C SER A 294 -53.08 20.80 -2.81
N ASP A 295 -53.36 22.07 -3.12
CA ASP A 295 -54.59 22.70 -2.67
C ASP A 295 -55.66 22.57 -3.74
N LYS A 296 -56.62 21.66 -3.47
CA LYS A 296 -58.08 21.89 -3.50
C LYS A 296 -58.80 20.54 -3.41
N SER A 297 -59.37 20.21 -2.25
CA SER A 297 -60.83 20.04 -2.06
C SER A 297 -61.19 19.24 -0.82
N ASN A 298 -62.03 19.87 0.01
CA ASN A 298 -63.10 19.34 0.88
C ASN A 298 -62.84 18.43 2.10
N LYS A 299 -63.15 19.04 3.26
CA LYS A 299 -64.21 18.71 4.26
C LYS A 299 -64.23 17.34 4.95
N GLN A 300 -64.08 17.44 6.28
CA GLN A 300 -64.97 16.96 7.38
C GLN A 300 -65.53 15.53 7.33
N GLU A 301 -65.26 14.77 8.39
CA GLU A 301 -66.31 14.23 9.28
C GLU A 301 -65.71 13.71 10.60
N GLU A 302 -66.29 14.18 11.71
CA GLU A 302 -66.21 13.61 13.07
C GLU A 302 -66.96 12.28 13.10
N GLN A 303 -66.53 11.30 13.91
CA GLN A 303 -67.45 10.52 14.75
C GLN A 303 -66.77 10.03 16.03
N HIS A 304 -67.52 10.24 17.12
CA HIS A 304 -67.42 9.63 18.44
C HIS A 304 -67.21 8.11 18.42
N ASN A 305 -66.49 7.60 19.42
CA ASN A 305 -66.97 6.44 20.18
C ASN A 305 -66.35 6.40 21.58
N GLU A 306 -67.19 6.69 22.58
CA GLU A 306 -67.08 6.25 23.96
C GLU A 306 -67.30 4.73 24.00
N SER A 307 -66.47 3.99 24.72
CA SER A 307 -66.82 2.72 25.38
C SER A 307 -65.72 2.33 26.37
N GLU A 308 -66.07 2.51 27.65
CA GLU A 308 -65.90 1.55 28.76
C GLU A 308 -64.49 1.04 29.11
N SER A 309 -63.98 1.58 30.21
CA SER A 309 -62.88 1.05 31.01
C SER A 309 -63.35 -0.15 31.86
N GLU A 310 -62.96 -1.36 31.48
CA GLU A 310 -62.94 -2.52 32.37
C GLU A 310 -61.55 -2.63 33.03
N GLU A 311 -61.50 -2.39 34.34
CA GLU A 311 -60.33 -2.67 35.18
C GLU A 311 -60.16 -4.18 35.33
N VAL A 312 -59.22 -4.76 34.59
CA VAL A 312 -58.73 -6.13 34.86
C VAL A 312 -57.38 -6.00 35.56
N ASN A 313 -57.37 -6.24 36.87
CA ASN A 313 -56.16 -6.50 37.64
C ASN A 313 -55.57 -7.85 37.19
N GLU A 314 -54.61 -7.83 36.27
CA GLU A 314 -53.76 -8.98 35.99
C GLU A 314 -52.48 -8.88 36.83
N ASP A 315 -52.39 -9.75 37.83
CA ASP A 315 -51.15 -10.05 38.56
C ASP A 315 -50.10 -10.53 37.55
N VAL A 316 -49.13 -9.67 37.22
CA VAL A 316 -48.02 -9.98 36.31
C VAL A 316 -47.07 -10.98 36.99
N THR A 317 -47.26 -12.27 36.73
CA THR A 317 -46.25 -13.29 37.00
C THR A 317 -45.10 -13.14 36.00
N TRP A 318 -43.90 -12.75 36.45
CA TRP A 318 -42.68 -12.65 35.64
C TRP A 318 -42.19 -14.04 35.20
N ALA A 319 -42.80 -14.62 34.16
CA ALA A 319 -42.30 -15.83 33.53
C ALA A 319 -41.17 -15.47 32.56
N LEU A 320 -39.98 -16.07 32.76
CA LEU A 320 -38.90 -16.02 31.77
C LEU A 320 -39.37 -16.68 30.48
N ARG A 321 -39.27 -15.97 29.35
CA ARG A 321 -39.66 -16.50 28.03
C ARG A 321 -38.89 -17.79 27.75
N SER A 322 -39.60 -18.85 27.36
CA SER A 322 -39.03 -20.17 27.06
C SER A 322 -38.09 -20.15 25.84
N ASP A 323 -38.32 -19.22 24.91
CA ASP A 323 -37.60 -19.16 23.63
C ASP A 323 -36.89 -17.81 23.46
N PHE A 324 -35.55 -17.88 23.27
CA PHE A 324 -34.66 -16.74 23.01
C PHE A 324 -34.18 -16.67 21.55
N THR A 325 -34.86 -17.33 20.62
CA THR A 325 -34.43 -17.46 19.22
C THR A 325 -34.23 -16.11 18.51
N ASP A 326 -34.99 -15.08 18.90
CA ASP A 326 -34.89 -13.71 18.35
C ASP A 326 -34.05 -12.76 19.22
N ALA A 327 -33.44 -13.25 20.31
CA ALA A 327 -32.69 -12.42 21.25
C ALA A 327 -31.20 -12.33 20.84
N THR A 328 -30.74 -11.12 20.54
CA THR A 328 -29.31 -10.87 20.29
C THR A 328 -28.57 -10.70 21.62
N VAL A 329 -27.65 -11.63 21.92
CA VAL A 329 -26.77 -11.52 23.09
C VAL A 329 -25.65 -10.53 22.78
N CYS A 330 -25.65 -9.40 23.48
CA CYS A 330 -24.63 -8.36 23.34
C CYS A 330 -23.94 -8.12 24.68
N THR A 331 -22.62 -7.93 24.67
CA THR A 331 -21.94 -7.42 25.87
C THR A 331 -22.35 -5.97 26.14
N THR A 332 -22.45 -5.56 27.41
CA THR A 332 -22.76 -4.16 27.79
C THR A 332 -21.80 -3.15 27.15
N GLY A 333 -20.54 -3.54 26.95
CA GLY A 333 -19.56 -2.74 26.22
C GLY A 333 -19.84 -2.60 24.72
N GLN A 334 -20.26 -3.67 24.04
CA GLN A 334 -20.64 -3.62 22.62
C GLN A 334 -21.96 -2.85 22.41
N LEU A 335 -22.92 -2.99 23.33
CA LEU A 335 -24.17 -2.23 23.32
C LEU A 335 -23.91 -0.72 23.43
N ASN A 336 -23.05 -0.30 24.37
CA ASN A 336 -22.66 1.10 24.53
C ASN A 336 -21.89 1.64 23.31
N LYS A 337 -21.03 0.82 22.70
CA LYS A 337 -20.37 1.17 21.42
C LYS A 337 -21.38 1.34 20.30
N LEU A 338 -22.37 0.44 20.20
CA LEU A 338 -23.44 0.54 19.19
C LEU A 338 -24.26 1.81 19.39
N PHE A 339 -24.66 2.13 20.62
CA PHE A 339 -25.37 3.38 20.93
C PHE A 339 -24.55 4.60 20.54
N LYS A 340 -23.26 4.62 20.87
CA LYS A 340 -22.36 5.69 20.46
C LYS A 340 -22.25 5.81 18.94
N ASN A 341 -22.08 4.68 18.24
CA ASN A 341 -22.03 4.66 16.78
C ASN A 341 -23.34 5.14 16.14
N ILE A 342 -24.50 4.81 16.74
CA ILE A 342 -25.80 5.30 16.29
C ILE A 342 -25.91 6.82 16.49
N GLU A 343 -25.43 7.33 17.61
CA GLU A 343 -25.40 8.77 17.91
C GLU A 343 -24.45 9.51 16.94
N ASP A 344 -23.25 8.97 16.72
CA ASP A 344 -22.27 9.49 15.78
C ASP A 344 -22.84 9.49 14.34
N ALA A 345 -23.43 8.38 13.89
CA ALA A 345 -24.08 8.28 12.58
C ALA A 345 -25.26 9.25 12.42
N HIS A 346 -26.04 9.48 13.48
CA HIS A 346 -27.10 10.49 13.46
C HIS A 346 -26.52 11.90 13.34
N SER A 347 -25.43 12.20 14.05
CA SER A 347 -24.74 13.50 13.95
C SER A 347 -24.13 13.72 12.56
N GLU A 348 -23.58 12.67 11.94
CA GLU A 348 -23.03 12.72 10.59
C GLU A 348 -24.13 12.90 9.54
N LYS A 349 -25.26 12.21 9.70
CA LYS A 349 -26.42 12.38 8.82
C LYS A 349 -26.93 13.83 8.84
N LEU A 350 -27.00 14.46 10.01
CA LEU A 350 -27.38 15.87 10.13
C LEU A 350 -26.39 16.79 9.41
N LYS A 351 -25.08 16.61 9.63
CA LYS A 351 -24.03 17.36 8.92
C LYS A 351 -24.11 17.19 7.40
N ASN A 352 -24.33 15.96 6.94
CA ASN A 352 -24.47 15.66 5.51
C ASN A 352 -25.70 16.35 4.90
N ILE A 353 -26.82 16.43 5.63
CA ILE A 353 -28.01 17.16 5.19
C ILE A 353 -27.68 18.65 5.00
N ASP A 354 -26.93 19.25 5.92
CA ASP A 354 -26.56 20.67 5.83
C ASP A 354 -25.59 20.94 4.66
N ILE A 355 -24.58 20.08 4.46
CA ILE A 355 -23.68 20.16 3.29
C ILE A 355 -24.46 20.03 1.98
N LEU A 356 -25.45 19.13 1.92
CA LEU A 356 -26.30 18.98 0.74
C LEU A 356 -27.16 20.22 0.47
N LYS A 357 -27.63 20.92 1.51
CA LYS A 357 -28.34 22.20 1.37
C LYS A 357 -27.42 23.28 0.81
N GLU A 358 -26.21 23.39 1.33
CA GLU A 358 -25.19 24.36 0.88
C GLU A 358 -24.83 24.14 -0.60
N ARG A 359 -24.44 22.91 -0.98
CA ARG A 359 -24.12 22.55 -2.38
C ARG A 359 -25.29 22.78 -3.34
N LYS A 360 -26.53 22.54 -2.90
CA LYS A 360 -27.73 22.87 -3.70
C LYS A 360 -27.89 24.38 -3.89
N GLY A 361 -27.52 25.19 -2.89
CA GLY A 361 -27.47 26.65 -2.99
C GLY A 361 -26.43 27.13 -4.00
N GLU A 362 -25.20 26.63 -3.89
CA GLU A 362 -24.10 26.94 -4.82
C GLU A 362 -24.47 26.60 -6.27
N LEU A 363 -25.04 25.42 -6.50
CA LEU A 363 -25.45 24.99 -7.84
C LEU A 363 -26.57 25.86 -8.42
N LYS A 364 -27.48 26.37 -7.59
CA LYS A 364 -28.48 27.37 -8.02
C LYS A 364 -27.81 28.67 -8.42
N ASN A 365 -26.88 29.18 -7.61
CA ASN A 365 -26.17 30.43 -7.87
C ASN A 365 -25.31 30.33 -9.15
N GLN A 366 -24.57 29.23 -9.33
CA GLN A 366 -23.79 28.98 -10.55
C GLN A 366 -24.68 28.91 -11.79
N LYS A 367 -25.87 28.30 -11.71
CA LYS A 367 -26.82 28.28 -12.83
C LYS A 367 -27.37 29.67 -13.16
N ILE A 368 -27.59 30.53 -12.16
CA ILE A 368 -28.02 31.91 -12.38
C ILE A 368 -26.90 32.69 -13.07
N ASN A 369 -25.68 32.64 -12.52
CA ASN A 369 -24.51 33.30 -13.09
C ASN A 369 -24.21 32.83 -14.54
N LEU A 370 -24.26 31.52 -14.81
CA LEU A 370 -24.11 30.99 -16.17
C LEU A 370 -25.18 31.50 -17.14
N ARG A 371 -26.41 31.76 -16.68
CA ARG A 371 -27.45 32.36 -17.51
C ARG A 371 -27.19 33.83 -17.78
N GLU A 372 -26.72 34.57 -16.79
CA GLU A 372 -26.35 35.99 -16.93
C GLU A 372 -25.18 36.14 -17.90
N MET A 373 -24.08 35.40 -17.69
CA MET A 373 -22.91 35.40 -18.59
C MET A 373 -23.28 34.99 -20.02
N ARG A 374 -24.21 34.04 -20.21
CA ARG A 374 -24.70 33.69 -21.56
C ARG A 374 -25.47 34.82 -22.21
N LYS A 375 -26.31 35.53 -21.46
CA LYS A 375 -27.05 36.70 -21.98
C LYS A 375 -26.09 37.83 -22.36
N GLU A 376 -25.10 38.10 -21.52
CA GLU A 376 -24.07 39.11 -21.80
C GLU A 376 -23.25 38.75 -23.05
N LEU A 377 -22.82 37.49 -23.16
CA LEU A 377 -22.10 37.00 -24.33
C LEU A 377 -22.94 37.12 -25.61
N GLN A 378 -24.23 36.78 -25.52
CA GLN A 378 -25.15 36.93 -26.66
C GLN A 378 -25.35 38.40 -27.04
N SER A 379 -25.55 39.29 -26.07
CA SER A 379 -25.65 40.74 -26.32
C SER A 379 -24.39 41.28 -27.01
N LYS A 380 -23.20 40.86 -26.55
CA LYS A 380 -21.93 41.27 -27.15
C LYS A 380 -21.73 40.67 -28.54
N GLN A 381 -22.17 39.44 -28.78
CA GLN A 381 -22.16 38.83 -30.11
C GLN A 381 -23.10 39.55 -31.08
N ASP A 382 -24.28 39.97 -30.63
CA ASP A 382 -25.25 40.69 -31.46
C ASP A 382 -24.78 42.13 -31.74
N GLU A 383 -24.20 42.82 -30.75
CA GLU A 383 -23.51 44.11 -30.94
C GLU A 383 -22.38 43.99 -31.98
N LEU A 384 -21.53 42.96 -31.86
CA LEU A 384 -20.43 42.71 -32.78
C LEU A 384 -20.94 42.42 -34.20
N ARG A 385 -21.94 41.55 -34.35
CA ARG A 385 -22.58 41.25 -35.64
C ARG A 385 -23.19 42.50 -36.26
N GLY A 386 -23.86 43.34 -35.46
CA GLY A 386 -24.42 44.61 -35.92
C GLY A 386 -23.35 45.54 -36.49
N VAL A 387 -22.24 45.72 -35.77
CA VAL A 387 -21.09 46.51 -36.25
C VAL A 387 -20.48 45.90 -37.51
N GLN A 388 -20.27 44.58 -37.55
CA GLN A 388 -19.70 43.89 -38.71
C GLN A 388 -20.57 44.02 -39.96
N LEU A 389 -21.89 43.85 -39.83
CA LEU A 389 -22.82 44.02 -40.94
C LEU A 389 -22.85 45.47 -41.43
N LEU A 390 -22.80 46.45 -40.51
CA LEU A 390 -22.77 47.87 -40.88
C LEU A 390 -21.47 48.23 -41.63
N MET A 391 -20.33 47.70 -41.19
CA MET A 391 -19.02 48.08 -41.70
C MET A 391 -18.62 47.30 -42.96
N PHE A 392 -18.99 46.03 -43.06
CA PHE A 392 -18.48 45.13 -44.10
C PHE A 392 -19.58 44.49 -44.95
N GLY A 393 -20.87 44.68 -44.62
CA GLY A 393 -22.00 44.08 -45.33
C GLY A 393 -22.12 42.55 -45.16
N GLN A 394 -21.18 41.92 -44.44
CA GLN A 394 -21.10 40.48 -44.17
C GLN A 394 -20.49 40.25 -42.79
N VAL A 395 -20.83 39.12 -42.15
CA VAL A 395 -20.20 38.68 -40.89
C VAL A 395 -18.79 38.21 -41.20
N VAL A 396 -17.79 38.92 -40.69
CA VAL A 396 -16.38 38.61 -40.89
C VAL A 396 -15.95 37.53 -39.90
N ASP A 397 -15.37 36.45 -40.41
CA ASP A 397 -14.74 35.41 -39.59
C ASP A 397 -13.39 35.92 -39.05
N HIS A 398 -13.42 36.41 -37.81
CA HIS A 398 -12.25 36.96 -37.17
C HIS A 398 -11.17 35.91 -36.90
N ASP A 399 -11.48 34.62 -36.76
CA ASP A 399 -10.45 33.59 -36.51
C ASP A 399 -9.56 33.39 -37.75
N ASN A 400 -10.12 33.60 -38.93
CA ASN A 400 -9.38 33.59 -40.19
C ASN A 400 -8.76 34.95 -40.53
N LEU A 401 -9.24 36.07 -39.98
CA LEU A 401 -8.57 37.37 -40.14
C LEU A 401 -7.41 37.56 -39.15
N PHE A 402 -7.56 37.07 -37.91
CA PHE A 402 -6.56 37.16 -36.84
C PHE A 402 -5.31 36.31 -37.11
N LYS A 403 -5.45 35.23 -37.90
CA LYS A 403 -4.30 34.49 -38.45
C LYS A 403 -3.43 35.33 -39.39
N TRP A 404 -3.98 36.38 -40.00
CA TRP A 404 -3.31 37.19 -41.02
C TRP A 404 -2.96 38.60 -40.53
N SER A 405 -3.62 39.11 -39.50
CA SER A 405 -3.33 40.41 -38.88
C SER A 405 -2.79 40.25 -37.45
N ALA A 406 -1.56 39.77 -37.30
CA ALA A 406 -0.84 39.94 -36.04
C ALA A 406 -0.34 41.39 -35.95
N SER A 407 -0.91 42.18 -35.04
CA SER A 407 -0.37 43.51 -34.73
C SER A 407 0.88 43.37 -33.86
N ARG A 408 1.82 44.31 -33.95
CA ARG A 408 3.08 44.30 -33.17
C ARG A 408 2.84 44.15 -31.66
N SER A 409 1.78 44.73 -31.13
CA SER A 409 1.39 44.59 -29.72
C SER A 409 0.93 43.16 -29.35
N THR A 410 0.26 42.45 -30.26
CA THR A 410 -0.12 41.04 -30.03
C THR A 410 1.07 40.09 -30.08
N GLU A 411 2.08 40.40 -30.89
CA GLU A 411 3.32 39.63 -30.93
C GLU A 411 4.18 39.90 -29.68
N GLU A 412 4.24 41.15 -29.21
CA GLU A 412 4.88 41.49 -27.94
C GLU A 412 4.22 40.78 -26.75
N LEU A 413 2.89 40.68 -26.73
CA LEU A 413 2.16 39.91 -25.71
C LEU A 413 2.41 38.40 -25.82
N ARG A 414 2.49 37.82 -27.02
CA ARG A 414 2.85 36.40 -27.18
C ARG A 414 4.26 36.11 -26.67
N VAL A 415 5.21 36.98 -26.97
CA VAL A 415 6.58 36.85 -26.48
C VAL A 415 6.63 36.99 -24.95
N ALA A 416 5.81 37.86 -24.36
CA ALA A 416 5.69 37.98 -22.91
C ALA A 416 5.09 36.71 -22.27
N VAL A 417 3.99 36.19 -22.83
CA VAL A 417 3.36 34.93 -22.39
C VAL A 417 4.34 33.76 -22.52
N ALA A 418 5.04 33.63 -23.65
CA ALA A 418 6.03 32.58 -23.85
C ALA A 418 7.22 32.69 -22.87
N LYS A 419 7.57 33.92 -22.45
CA LYS A 419 8.61 34.15 -21.44
C LYS A 419 8.13 33.77 -20.04
N GLU A 420 6.90 34.10 -19.68
CA GLU A 420 6.29 33.68 -18.40
C GLU A 420 6.09 32.16 -18.34
N GLU A 421 5.60 31.55 -19.43
CA GLU A 421 5.47 30.08 -19.53
C GLU A 421 6.81 29.38 -19.36
N LYS A 422 7.88 29.94 -19.95
CA LYS A 422 9.24 29.41 -19.79
C LYS A 422 9.75 29.56 -18.35
N GLN A 423 9.44 30.66 -17.68
CA GLN A 423 9.79 30.87 -16.27
C GLN A 423 9.06 29.89 -15.36
N LEU A 424 7.75 29.74 -15.54
CA LEU A 424 6.93 28.78 -14.79
C LEU A 424 7.37 27.32 -15.05
N GLN A 425 7.77 26.99 -16.28
CA GLN A 425 8.33 25.68 -16.58
C GLN A 425 9.68 25.44 -15.89
N GLN A 426 10.53 26.46 -15.79
CA GLN A 426 11.79 26.35 -15.05
C GLN A 426 11.53 26.17 -13.54
N GLU A 427 10.63 26.97 -12.96
CA GLU A 427 10.23 26.83 -11.55
C GLU A 427 9.63 25.45 -11.26
N TYR A 428 8.81 24.93 -12.18
CA TYR A 428 8.25 23.58 -12.07
C TYR A 428 9.33 22.49 -12.09
N VAL A 429 10.34 22.61 -12.96
CA VAL A 429 11.47 21.67 -13.01
C VAL A 429 12.29 21.75 -11.72
N ASP A 430 12.58 22.94 -11.23
CA ASP A 430 13.33 23.13 -9.97
C ASP A 430 12.57 22.56 -8.76
N GLU A 431 11.25 22.74 -8.72
CA GLU A 431 10.40 22.13 -7.69
C GLU A 431 10.34 20.61 -7.81
N ALA A 432 10.26 20.08 -9.03
CA ALA A 432 10.29 18.64 -9.28
C ALA A 432 11.61 18.01 -8.81
N ASP A 433 12.75 18.65 -9.09
CA ASP A 433 14.07 18.20 -8.65
C ASP A 433 14.20 18.23 -7.11
N LYS A 434 13.70 19.29 -6.46
CA LYS A 434 13.62 19.34 -4.98
C LYS A 434 12.75 18.19 -4.45
N LEU A 435 11.63 17.89 -5.10
CA LEU A 435 10.71 16.82 -4.70
C LEU A 435 11.37 15.44 -4.83
N VAL A 436 12.16 15.21 -5.89
CA VAL A 436 12.99 14.01 -6.05
C VAL A 436 14.03 13.92 -4.93
N GLY A 437 14.72 15.03 -4.61
CA GLY A 437 15.68 15.08 -3.51
C GLY A 437 15.05 14.79 -2.14
N TYR A 438 13.86 15.32 -1.86
CA TYR A 438 13.11 15.00 -0.64
C TYR A 438 12.69 13.52 -0.58
N ARG A 439 12.25 12.94 -1.71
CA ARG A 439 11.91 11.51 -1.80
C ARG A 439 13.13 10.62 -1.53
N GLN A 440 14.30 10.96 -2.08
CA GLN A 440 15.54 10.25 -1.83
C GLN A 440 15.95 10.32 -0.35
N ARG A 441 15.91 11.51 0.28
CA ARG A 441 16.20 11.63 1.73
C ARG A 441 15.23 10.82 2.58
N LEU A 442 13.94 10.80 2.23
CA LEU A 442 12.95 10.00 2.93
C LEU A 442 13.23 8.50 2.78
N ALA A 443 13.60 8.05 1.58
CA ALA A 443 13.99 6.67 1.33
C ALA A 443 15.24 6.27 2.12
N ASP A 444 16.26 7.13 2.17
CA ASP A 444 17.48 6.91 2.95
C ASP A 444 17.20 6.85 4.45
N LEU A 445 16.40 7.78 4.97
CA LEU A 445 15.98 7.77 6.38
C LEU A 445 15.19 6.50 6.71
N THR A 446 14.28 6.09 5.83
CA THR A 446 13.50 4.86 6.01
C THR A 446 14.43 3.64 6.00
N ARG A 447 15.42 3.61 5.09
CA ARG A 447 16.42 2.53 5.04
C ARG A 447 17.26 2.47 6.31
N ARG A 448 17.73 3.61 6.83
CA ARG A 448 18.46 3.67 8.11
C ARG A 448 17.60 3.20 9.27
N ASN A 449 16.38 3.70 9.40
CA ASN A 449 15.45 3.26 10.45
C ASN A 449 15.17 1.75 10.35
N THR A 450 14.98 1.20 9.15
CA THR A 450 14.81 -0.26 8.99
C THR A 450 16.07 -1.05 9.33
N ALA A 451 17.26 -0.49 9.14
CA ALA A 451 18.52 -1.12 9.55
C ALA A 451 18.69 -1.09 11.08
N GLU A 452 18.37 0.04 11.72
CA GLU A 452 18.36 0.16 13.18
C GLU A 452 17.34 -0.79 13.82
N LEU A 453 16.15 -0.94 13.23
CA LEU A 453 15.15 -1.90 13.68
C LEU A 453 15.64 -3.35 13.58
N LYS A 454 16.38 -3.71 12.53
CA LYS A 454 16.99 -5.04 12.40
C LYS A 454 18.08 -5.27 13.44
N GLN A 455 18.93 -4.27 13.70
CA GLN A 455 19.93 -4.34 14.77
C GLN A 455 19.27 -4.49 16.14
N LEU A 456 18.12 -3.83 16.36
CA LEU A 456 17.31 -4.00 17.56
C LEU A 456 16.73 -5.41 17.66
N GLU A 457 16.23 -5.97 16.56
CA GLU A 457 15.70 -7.33 16.50
C GLU A 457 16.78 -8.37 16.83
N GLU A 458 17.98 -8.22 16.24
CA GLU A 458 19.15 -9.04 16.54
C GLU A 458 19.56 -8.92 18.01
N GLY A 459 19.66 -7.70 18.55
CA GLY A 459 20.01 -7.46 19.96
C GLY A 459 18.94 -8.00 20.93
N LEU A 460 17.66 -7.93 20.59
CA LEU A 460 16.58 -8.52 21.38
C LEU A 460 16.62 -10.05 21.34
N ALA A 461 16.99 -10.65 20.21
CA ALA A 461 17.18 -12.09 20.10
C ALA A 461 18.34 -12.54 20.99
N GLU A 462 19.48 -11.86 20.94
CA GLU A 462 20.63 -12.12 21.82
C GLU A 462 20.26 -11.96 23.30
N GLN A 463 19.56 -10.87 23.66
CA GLN A 463 19.09 -10.66 25.03
C GLN A 463 18.19 -11.80 25.49
N HIS A 464 17.26 -12.25 24.64
CA HIS A 464 16.35 -13.34 24.96
C HIS A 464 17.06 -14.69 25.08
N GLU A 465 18.10 -14.95 24.29
CA GLU A 465 18.96 -16.12 24.47
C GLU A 465 19.73 -16.08 25.79
N ILE A 466 20.27 -14.93 26.16
CA ILE A 466 20.95 -14.73 27.45
C ILE A 466 19.96 -14.89 28.61
N GLU A 467 18.76 -14.33 28.51
CA GLU A 467 17.71 -14.48 29.53
C GLU A 467 17.25 -15.93 29.67
N LYS A 468 17.13 -16.67 28.56
CA LYS A 468 16.89 -18.12 28.56
C LYS A 468 18.03 -18.87 29.23
N ALA A 469 19.28 -18.56 28.89
CA ALA A 469 20.44 -19.18 29.50
C ALA A 469 20.51 -18.88 31.01
N LEU A 470 20.17 -17.66 31.41
CA LEU A 470 20.12 -17.22 32.81
C LEU A 470 18.98 -17.91 33.56
N THR A 471 17.78 -18.01 32.99
CA THR A 471 16.67 -18.74 33.62
C THR A 471 16.96 -20.22 33.72
N MET A 472 17.59 -20.82 32.71
CA MET A 472 18.08 -22.20 32.77
C MET A 472 19.16 -22.36 33.85
N SER A 473 20.13 -21.44 33.97
CA SER A 473 21.17 -21.52 35.00
C SER A 473 20.59 -21.28 36.40
N MET A 474 19.69 -20.30 36.57
CA MET A 474 18.96 -20.05 37.80
C MET A 474 18.12 -21.26 38.19
N SER A 475 17.45 -21.92 37.23
CA SER A 475 16.68 -23.16 37.48
C SER A 475 17.57 -24.32 37.92
N LYS A 476 18.76 -24.47 37.32
CA LYS A 476 19.76 -25.46 37.74
C LYS A 476 20.29 -25.17 39.14
N ILE A 477 20.63 -23.91 39.43
CA ILE A 477 21.08 -23.48 40.76
C ILE A 477 19.97 -23.68 41.81
N THR A 478 18.69 -23.45 41.47
CA THR A 478 17.56 -23.72 42.39
C THR A 478 17.29 -25.21 42.56
N ALA A 479 17.58 -26.04 41.56
CA ALA A 479 17.48 -27.49 41.67
C ALA A 479 18.62 -28.09 42.54
N ASP A 480 19.84 -27.58 42.39
CA ASP A 480 21.03 -28.04 43.13
C ASP A 480 21.08 -27.57 44.59
N PHE A 481 20.37 -26.48 44.92
CA PHE A 481 20.27 -25.93 46.28
C PHE A 481 18.81 -25.63 46.68
N PRO A 482 18.05 -26.64 47.17
CA PRO A 482 16.66 -26.46 47.61
C PRO A 482 16.48 -25.48 48.78
N SER A 483 17.56 -25.17 49.52
CA SER A 483 17.60 -24.17 50.60
C SER A 483 17.64 -22.72 50.11
N LEU A 484 17.87 -22.48 48.81
CA LEU A 484 17.87 -21.16 48.16
C LEU A 484 16.53 -20.84 47.48
N GLN A 485 15.47 -21.63 47.69
CA GLN A 485 14.11 -21.25 47.33
C GLN A 485 13.84 -19.82 47.82
N PRO A 486 13.43 -18.88 46.95
CA PRO A 486 13.12 -17.53 47.40
C PRO A 486 12.04 -17.65 48.47
N SER A 487 12.41 -17.33 49.71
CA SER A 487 11.48 -17.34 50.84
C SER A 487 10.19 -16.67 50.41
N HIS A 488 9.03 -17.26 50.76
CA HIS A 488 7.73 -16.71 50.41
C HIS A 488 7.61 -15.21 50.74
N LYS A 489 8.37 -14.75 51.75
CA LYS A 489 8.55 -13.34 52.11
C LYS A 489 9.25 -12.52 51.02
N GLY A 490 10.35 -13.00 50.44
CA GLY A 490 11.06 -12.31 49.36
C GLY A 490 10.25 -12.20 48.06
N VAL A 491 9.43 -13.21 47.74
CA VAL A 491 8.50 -13.14 46.59
C VAL A 491 7.39 -12.11 46.85
N THR A 492 6.82 -12.08 48.07
CA THR A 492 5.81 -11.08 48.43
C THR A 492 6.38 -9.66 48.51
N ASP A 493 7.63 -9.50 48.95
CA ASP A 493 8.30 -8.21 49.02
C ASP A 493 8.66 -7.70 47.62
N LYS A 494 9.10 -8.58 46.71
CA LYS A 494 9.30 -8.24 45.29
C LYS A 494 7.99 -7.78 44.64
N MET A 495 6.86 -8.49 44.86
CA MET A 495 5.55 -8.05 44.36
C MET A 495 5.11 -6.71 44.95
N ARG A 496 5.40 -6.44 46.22
CA ARG A 496 5.11 -5.13 46.84
C ARG A 496 5.96 -4.03 46.19
N LEU A 497 7.24 -4.28 45.97
CA LEU A 497 8.16 -3.38 45.30
C LEU A 497 7.73 -3.10 43.86
N GLU A 498 7.36 -4.11 43.08
CA GLU A 498 6.83 -3.95 41.72
C GLU A 498 5.54 -3.11 41.71
N LYS A 499 4.62 -3.33 42.65
CA LYS A 499 3.41 -2.51 42.79
C LYS A 499 3.73 -1.06 43.15
N THR A 500 4.72 -0.81 44.01
CA THR A 500 5.15 0.56 44.31
C THR A 500 5.80 1.23 43.12
N LEU A 501 6.61 0.49 42.35
CA LEU A 501 7.32 1.01 41.17
C LEU A 501 6.32 1.33 40.04
N GLN A 502 5.32 0.47 39.84
CA GLN A 502 4.21 0.75 38.92
C GLN A 502 3.42 2.00 39.33
N ARG A 503 3.15 2.17 40.63
CA ARG A 503 2.46 3.37 41.14
C ARG A 503 3.29 4.64 40.92
N GLN A 504 4.59 4.57 41.22
CA GLN A 504 5.51 5.69 41.01
C GLN A 504 5.69 6.03 39.53
N ASN A 505 5.73 5.04 38.64
CA ASN A 505 5.79 5.29 37.20
C ASN A 505 4.52 5.96 36.67
N ALA A 506 3.34 5.51 37.12
CA ALA A 506 2.08 6.18 36.78
C ALA A 506 2.04 7.64 37.29
N GLU A 507 2.60 7.89 38.48
CA GLU A 507 2.74 9.24 39.04
C GLU A 507 3.74 10.09 38.23
N ILE A 508 4.87 9.53 37.82
CA ILE A 508 5.84 10.19 36.93
C ILE A 508 5.20 10.52 35.58
N GLU A 509 4.39 9.63 35.00
CA GLU A 509 3.67 9.88 33.76
C GLU A 509 2.63 10.98 33.91
N ALA A 510 1.86 10.98 35.01
CA ALA A 510 0.92 12.04 35.33
C ALA A 510 1.64 13.40 35.50
N LEU A 511 2.76 13.43 36.21
CA LEU A 511 3.60 14.63 36.36
C LEU A 511 4.21 15.07 35.03
N ARG A 512 4.62 14.16 34.16
CA ARG A 512 5.08 14.50 32.80
C ARG A 512 3.98 15.11 31.95
N GLN A 513 2.75 14.58 32.04
CA GLN A 513 1.59 15.16 31.38
C GLN A 513 1.24 16.53 31.96
N GLU A 514 1.34 16.70 33.27
CA GLU A 514 1.14 17.99 33.94
C GLU A 514 2.20 19.00 33.52
N ILE A 515 3.49 18.63 33.52
CA ILE A 515 4.59 19.46 33.00
C ILE A 515 4.34 19.79 31.54
N PHE A 516 3.89 18.85 30.72
CA PHE A 516 3.56 19.11 29.31
C PHE A 516 2.43 20.13 29.18
N VAL A 517 1.36 20.01 29.98
CA VAL A 517 0.25 20.96 30.01
C VAL A 517 0.69 22.33 30.55
N LEU A 518 1.49 22.37 31.61
CA LEU A 518 2.06 23.59 32.19
C LEU A 518 3.03 24.27 31.24
N ARG A 519 3.82 23.52 30.46
CA ARG A 519 4.71 24.06 29.43
C ARG A 519 3.93 24.63 28.24
N ARG A 520 2.73 24.10 27.97
CA ARG A 520 1.82 24.59 26.93
C ARG A 520 0.96 25.78 27.39
N LYS A 521 0.62 25.85 28.68
CA LYS A 521 -0.15 26.96 29.31
C LYS A 521 0.74 28.09 29.85
N GLY A 522 2.02 27.82 30.13
CA GLY A 522 2.99 28.76 30.70
C GLY A 522 3.76 29.60 29.67
N GLY A 523 3.30 29.64 28.42
CA GLY A 523 3.88 30.48 27.36
C GLY A 523 3.54 31.97 27.45
N VAL A 524 3.17 32.47 28.63
CA VAL A 524 2.91 33.90 28.88
C VAL A 524 3.38 34.30 30.29
N TRP A 525 4.65 34.10 30.62
CA TRP A 525 5.29 34.86 31.70
C TRP A 525 6.74 35.19 31.32
N HIS A 526 6.95 36.50 31.14
CA HIS A 526 8.19 37.26 30.97
C HIS A 526 8.81 37.46 29.58
N GLN A 527 8.56 38.69 29.09
CA GLN A 527 9.53 39.69 28.58
C GLN A 527 11.01 39.41 28.84
#